data_AF-A0A7C7P4F5-F1
#
_entry.id   AF-A0A7C7P4F5-F1
#
_cell.length_a   1.000
_cell.length_b   1.000
_cell.length_c   1.000
_cell.angle_alpha   90.00
_cell.angle_beta   90.00
_cell.angle_gamma   90.00
#
_symmetry.space_group_name_H-M   'P 1'
#
loop_
_entity.id
_entity.type
_entity.pdbx_description
1 polymer ?
#
loop_
_entity_poly.entity_id
_entity_poly.type
_entity_poly.pdbx_seq_one_letter_code
_entity_poly.pdbx_strand_id
1 'polypeptide(L)'
;MTVDNLINWFPFGAEWPVFTFVTAVIICALPVFLFIAVYALVAIYAELKVSSFMQDKVGPMGQGVGLHAWKFGILQPVADALKLILKEDIIPDLADKKLFVMAPFIVFVGAFISFAALPFGQNTIIADMNIGIFYILAVGSLSVIGIILAGWSSNNKWSLYGGMRSAAQIISYEIPAGLSIISIVMLTGTLSMQ
;
A
#
# COMPACT_ATOMS: atom_id res chain seq x y z
N MET A 1 15.98 -5.62 -13.35
CA MET A 1 17.45 -5.67 -13.18
C MET A 1 17.89 -6.11 -11.77
N THR A 2 17.31 -5.63 -10.65
CA THR A 2 17.75 -6.13 -9.31
C THR A 2 17.37 -7.59 -9.07
N VAL A 3 16.14 -8.00 -9.43
CA VAL A 3 15.70 -9.42 -9.36
C VAL A 3 16.54 -10.30 -10.30
N ASP A 4 16.74 -9.87 -11.55
CA ASP A 4 17.52 -10.63 -12.55
C ASP A 4 18.99 -10.77 -12.15
N ASN A 5 19.58 -9.71 -11.58
CA ASN A 5 20.95 -9.74 -11.06
C ASN A 5 21.07 -10.66 -9.84
N LEU A 6 20.06 -10.69 -8.96
CA LEU A 6 20.03 -11.60 -7.80
C LEU A 6 19.88 -13.06 -8.21
N ILE A 7 19.07 -13.36 -9.23
CA ILE A 7 18.95 -14.72 -9.77
C ILE A 7 20.31 -15.23 -10.29
N ASN A 8 21.08 -14.35 -10.95
CA ASN A 8 22.42 -14.69 -11.43
C ASN A 8 23.47 -14.85 -10.31
N TRP A 9 23.23 -14.29 -9.11
CA TRP A 9 24.12 -14.42 -7.95
C TRP A 9 23.90 -15.71 -7.16
N PHE A 10 22.77 -16.40 -7.34
CA PHE A 10 22.49 -17.70 -6.69
C PHE A 10 22.84 -18.87 -7.62
N PRO A 11 24.02 -19.52 -7.48
CA PRO A 11 24.50 -20.55 -8.40
C PRO A 11 23.73 -21.88 -8.29
N PHE A 12 22.93 -22.06 -7.23
CA PHE A 12 22.09 -23.23 -6.98
C PHE A 12 20.77 -23.23 -7.76
N GLY A 13 20.50 -22.19 -8.57
CA GLY A 13 19.21 -22.00 -9.24
C GLY A 13 18.94 -22.82 -10.50
N ALA A 14 19.93 -23.53 -11.03
CA ALA A 14 19.76 -24.35 -12.22
C ALA A 14 18.87 -25.59 -11.98
N GLU A 15 18.83 -26.09 -10.73
CA GLU A 15 18.09 -27.31 -10.39
C GLU A 15 16.62 -27.05 -9.99
N TRP A 16 16.30 -25.85 -9.48
CA TRP A 16 14.95 -25.47 -9.00
C TRP A 16 14.60 -24.01 -9.36
N PRO A 17 14.26 -23.71 -10.62
CA PRO A 17 14.05 -22.34 -11.11
C PRO A 17 12.91 -21.59 -10.42
N VAL A 18 11.88 -22.30 -9.96
CA VAL A 18 10.75 -21.69 -9.24
C VAL A 18 11.18 -21.23 -7.84
N PHE A 19 12.00 -22.03 -7.16
CA PHE A 19 12.45 -21.70 -5.80
C PHE A 19 13.36 -20.47 -5.79
N THR A 20 14.29 -20.38 -6.74
CA THR A 20 15.19 -19.23 -6.85
C THR A 20 14.51 -17.95 -7.30
N PHE A 21 13.49 -18.06 -8.16
CA PHE A 21 12.66 -16.91 -8.50
C PHE A 21 11.91 -16.38 -7.27
N VAL A 22 11.28 -17.26 -6.50
CA VAL A 22 10.53 -16.87 -5.30
C VAL A 22 11.45 -16.25 -4.24
N THR A 23 12.63 -16.81 -4.00
CA THR A 23 13.57 -16.23 -3.03
C THR A 23 14.10 -14.87 -3.47
N ALA A 24 14.44 -14.69 -4.75
CA ALA A 24 14.87 -13.39 -5.29
C ALA A 24 13.78 -12.32 -5.16
N VAL A 25 12.52 -12.67 -5.46
CA VAL A 25 11.38 -11.77 -5.28
C VAL A 25 11.19 -11.37 -3.82
N ILE A 26 11.27 -12.33 -2.88
CA ILE A 26 11.13 -12.04 -1.44
C ILE A 26 12.25 -11.10 -0.96
N ILE A 27 13.48 -11.34 -1.40
CA ILE A 27 14.64 -10.50 -1.05
C ILE A 27 14.45 -9.06 -1.54
N CYS A 28 13.87 -8.85 -2.74
CA CYS A 28 13.56 -7.52 -3.24
C CYS A 28 12.32 -6.90 -2.58
N ALA A 29 11.30 -7.70 -2.28
CA ALA A 29 10.04 -7.23 -1.70
C ALA A 29 10.20 -6.78 -0.24
N LEU A 30 11.10 -7.40 0.53
CA LEU A 30 11.27 -7.11 1.95
C LEU A 30 11.79 -5.68 2.23
N PRO A 31 12.83 -5.16 1.56
CA PRO A 31 13.23 -3.75 1.66
C PRO A 31 12.12 -2.78 1.26
N VAL A 32 11.34 -3.09 0.23
CA VAL A 32 10.22 -2.26 -0.24
C VAL A 32 9.11 -2.22 0.81
N PHE A 33 8.77 -3.38 1.38
CA PHE A 33 7.82 -3.48 2.48
C PHE A 33 8.28 -2.69 3.71
N LEU A 34 9.54 -2.82 4.10
CA LEU A 34 10.10 -2.03 5.21
C LEU A 34 10.05 -0.54 4.92
N PHE A 35 10.39 -0.12 3.69
CA PHE A 35 10.28 1.27 3.28
C PHE A 35 8.84 1.80 3.39
N ILE A 36 7.86 1.07 2.85
CA ILE A 36 6.44 1.45 2.91
C ILE A 36 5.95 1.49 4.36
N ALA A 37 6.33 0.51 5.19
CA ALA A 37 5.94 0.47 6.59
C ALA A 37 6.49 1.67 7.38
N VAL A 38 7.78 2.01 7.20
CA VAL A 38 8.38 3.20 7.83
C VAL A 38 7.72 4.48 7.31
N TYR A 39 7.51 4.58 6.00
CA TYR A 39 6.82 5.72 5.39
C TYR A 39 5.42 5.90 5.97
N ALA A 40 4.63 4.83 6.10
CA ALA A 40 3.29 4.87 6.67
C ALA A 40 3.30 5.38 8.12
N LEU A 41 4.23 4.90 8.95
CA LEU A 41 4.37 5.38 10.34
C LEU A 41 4.69 6.88 10.38
N VAL A 42 5.61 7.35 9.52
CA VAL A 42 5.96 8.77 9.42
C VAL A 42 4.78 9.60 8.92
N ALA A 43 4.05 9.12 7.91
CA ALA A 43 2.88 9.81 7.35
C ALA A 43 1.75 9.94 8.37
N ILE A 44 1.47 8.90 9.16
CA ILE A 44 0.47 8.95 10.24
C ILE A 44 0.88 9.97 11.31
N TYR A 45 2.14 9.93 11.76
CA TYR A 45 2.65 10.93 12.72
C TYR A 45 2.56 12.36 12.17
N ALA A 46 2.93 12.55 10.91
CA ALA A 46 2.87 13.85 10.25
C ALA A 46 1.44 14.35 10.12
N GLU A 47 0.49 13.51 9.72
CA GLU A 47 -0.93 13.86 9.62
C GLU A 47 -1.50 14.35 10.95
N LEU A 48 -1.26 13.61 12.04
CA LEU A 48 -1.69 14.00 13.38
C LEU A 48 -1.04 15.31 13.84
N LYS A 49 0.26 15.50 13.56
CA LYS A 49 1.00 16.67 14.02
C LYS A 49 0.62 17.93 13.24
N VAL A 50 0.61 17.83 11.92
CA VAL A 50 0.30 18.93 11.00
C VAL A 50 -1.17 19.35 11.17
N SER A 51 -2.11 18.41 11.23
CA SER A 51 -3.53 18.74 11.46
C SER A 51 -3.76 19.41 12.82
N SER A 52 -3.00 19.01 13.84
CA SER A 52 -3.06 19.64 15.17
C SER A 52 -2.53 21.08 15.15
N PHE A 53 -1.39 21.31 14.49
CA PHE A 53 -0.86 22.66 14.33
C PHE A 53 -1.79 23.57 13.52
N MET A 54 -2.45 23.05 12.49
CA MET A 54 -3.47 23.79 11.73
C MET A 54 -4.68 24.19 12.60
N GLN A 55 -4.97 23.40 13.63
CA GLN A 55 -6.09 23.62 14.56
C GLN A 55 -5.69 24.39 15.83
N ASP A 56 -4.47 24.94 15.89
CA ASP A 56 -3.91 25.61 17.08
C ASP A 56 -3.96 24.73 18.34
N LYS A 57 -3.76 23.41 18.18
CA LYS A 57 -3.62 22.46 19.28
C LYS A 57 -2.28 21.73 19.19
N VAL A 58 -1.76 21.31 20.34
CA VAL A 58 -0.57 20.45 20.36
C VAL A 58 -0.95 19.05 19.87
N GLY A 59 -0.22 18.56 18.87
CA GLY A 59 -0.33 17.17 18.42
C GLY A 59 0.25 16.19 19.44
N PRO A 60 0.60 14.95 19.02
CA PRO A 60 1.29 14.01 19.89
C PRO A 60 2.58 14.64 20.43
N MET A 61 2.68 14.77 21.76
CA MET A 61 3.84 15.38 22.44
C MET A 61 4.51 14.42 23.43
N GLY A 62 4.01 13.19 23.56
CA GLY A 62 4.64 12.15 24.37
C GLY A 62 4.48 12.35 25.88
N GLN A 63 3.37 12.92 26.35
CA GLN A 63 3.05 12.94 27.79
C GLN A 63 2.29 11.67 28.18
N GLY A 64 2.76 10.96 29.22
CA GLY A 64 2.08 9.77 29.78
C GLY A 64 3.04 8.66 30.19
N VAL A 65 2.49 7.48 30.52
CA VAL A 65 3.25 6.25 30.81
C VAL A 65 3.01 5.26 29.67
N GLY A 66 4.08 4.77 29.03
CA GLY A 66 3.99 3.77 27.95
C GLY A 66 4.88 4.07 26.74
N LEU A 67 4.80 3.22 25.71
CA LEU A 67 5.60 3.34 24.48
C LEU A 67 5.34 4.67 23.73
N HIS A 68 4.15 5.24 23.88
CA HIS A 68 3.73 6.53 23.31
C HIS A 68 4.43 7.76 23.93
N ALA A 69 5.04 7.61 25.11
CA ALA A 69 5.58 8.72 25.92
C ALA A 69 6.99 9.20 25.50
N TRP A 70 7.44 8.85 24.30
CA TRP A 70 8.74 9.30 23.81
C TRP A 70 8.72 10.78 23.43
N LYS A 71 9.87 11.44 23.53
CA LYS A 71 10.06 12.87 23.23
C LYS A 71 9.38 13.25 21.90
N PHE A 72 8.51 14.27 21.93
CA PHE A 72 7.69 14.74 20.81
C PHE A 72 6.66 13.76 20.23
N GLY A 73 6.37 12.64 20.88
CA GLY A 73 5.33 11.69 20.45
C GLY A 73 5.70 10.85 19.21
N ILE A 74 6.99 10.72 18.88
CA ILE A 74 7.46 10.02 17.67
C ILE A 74 7.02 8.54 17.64
N LEU A 75 6.95 7.90 18.81
CA LEU A 75 6.54 6.48 18.92
C LEU A 75 5.02 6.29 18.95
N GLN A 76 4.22 7.35 18.80
CA GLN A 76 2.76 7.27 18.78
C GLN A 76 2.23 6.26 17.74
N PRO A 77 2.65 6.29 16.45
CA PRO A 77 2.10 5.37 15.45
C PRO A 77 2.47 3.91 15.71
N VAL A 78 3.67 3.65 16.25
CA VAL A 78 4.10 2.30 16.63
C VAL A 78 3.21 1.75 17.72
N ALA A 79 2.88 2.59 18.68
CA ALA A 79 2.12 2.19 19.83
C ALA A 79 0.61 2.09 19.53
N ASP A 80 0.10 2.85 18.56
CA ASP A 80 -1.23 2.63 17.96
C ASP A 80 -1.30 1.32 17.15
N ALA A 81 -0.26 0.99 16.38
CA ALA A 81 -0.17 -0.29 15.68
C ALA A 81 -0.15 -1.48 16.67
N LEU A 82 0.65 -1.40 17.74
CA LEU A 82 0.69 -2.42 18.78
C LEU A 82 -0.66 -2.58 19.48
N LYS A 83 -1.35 -1.46 19.76
CA LYS A 83 -2.70 -1.47 20.34
C LYS A 83 -3.69 -2.20 19.45
N LEU A 84 -3.62 -1.99 18.12
CA LEU A 84 -4.52 -2.66 17.17
C LEU A 84 -4.25 -4.17 17.09
N ILE A 85 -2.99 -4.60 17.13
CA ILE A 85 -2.63 -6.04 17.13
C ILE A 85 -3.10 -6.76 18.40
N LEU A 86 -3.07 -6.06 19.54
CA LEU A 86 -3.55 -6.60 20.82
C LEU A 86 -5.08 -6.56 20.97
N LYS A 87 -5.77 -5.85 20.08
CA LYS A 87 -7.22 -5.73 20.14
C LYS A 87 -7.87 -7.01 19.61
N GLU A 88 -8.95 -7.42 20.26
CA GLU A 88 -9.77 -8.51 19.75
C GLU A 88 -10.41 -8.12 18.41
N ASP A 89 -10.31 -9.02 17.44
CA ASP A 89 -10.92 -8.87 16.12
C ASP A 89 -12.35 -9.43 16.15
N ILE A 90 -13.34 -8.54 16.02
CA ILE A 90 -14.76 -8.88 16.12
C ILE A 90 -15.36 -8.85 14.72
N ILE A 91 -15.71 -10.03 14.21
CA ILE A 91 -16.38 -10.20 12.92
C ILE A 91 -17.89 -10.33 13.14
N PRO A 92 -18.74 -9.53 12.46
CA PRO A 92 -20.19 -9.65 12.62
C PRO A 92 -20.72 -11.04 12.25
N ASP A 93 -21.69 -11.56 13.00
CA ASP A 93 -22.20 -12.93 12.81
C ASP A 93 -22.87 -13.14 11.45
N LEU A 94 -23.55 -12.11 10.95
CA LEU A 94 -24.25 -12.13 9.67
C LEU A 94 -23.33 -11.80 8.48
N ALA A 95 -22.07 -11.43 8.71
CA ALA A 95 -21.13 -11.11 7.65
C ALA A 95 -20.60 -12.37 6.94
N ASP A 96 -20.27 -12.26 5.66
CA ASP A 96 -19.50 -13.30 4.99
C ASP A 96 -18.05 -13.24 5.48
N LYS A 97 -17.71 -14.12 6.42
CA LYS A 97 -16.40 -14.13 7.09
C LYS A 97 -15.23 -14.24 6.12
N LYS A 98 -15.37 -15.02 5.03
CA LYS A 98 -14.27 -15.24 4.09
C LYS A 98 -14.00 -13.97 3.30
N LEU A 99 -15.04 -13.37 2.74
CA LEU A 99 -14.93 -12.13 1.97
C LEU A 99 -14.54 -10.95 2.85
N PHE A 100 -15.07 -10.88 4.08
CA PHE A 100 -14.79 -9.81 5.03
C PHE A 100 -13.31 -9.78 5.42
N VAL A 101 -12.71 -10.95 5.67
CA VAL A 101 -11.28 -11.06 5.98
C VAL A 101 -10.42 -10.81 4.74
N MET A 102 -10.80 -11.30 3.56
CA MET A 102 -10.01 -11.14 2.34
C MET A 102 -10.01 -9.72 1.77
N ALA A 103 -11.09 -8.95 1.96
CA ALA A 103 -11.24 -7.65 1.31
C ALA A 103 -10.14 -6.63 1.66
N PRO A 104 -9.73 -6.45 2.94
CA PRO A 104 -8.59 -5.59 3.28
C PRO A 104 -7.26 -6.05 2.64
N PHE A 105 -7.02 -7.36 2.51
CA PHE A 105 -5.83 -7.88 1.86
C PHE A 105 -5.78 -7.53 0.37
N ILE A 106 -6.91 -7.58 -0.34
CA ILE A 106 -6.98 -7.22 -1.76
C ILE A 106 -6.57 -5.76 -1.96
N VAL A 107 -7.08 -4.86 -1.12
CA VAL A 107 -6.71 -3.42 -1.16
C VAL A 107 -5.22 -3.24 -0.87
N PHE A 108 -4.71 -3.90 0.17
CA PHE A 108 -3.30 -3.80 0.55
C PHE A 108 -2.37 -4.35 -0.54
N VAL A 109 -2.69 -5.51 -1.10
CA VAL A 109 -1.91 -6.15 -2.17
C VAL A 109 -1.91 -5.28 -3.43
N GLY A 110 -3.05 -4.69 -3.82
CA GLY A 110 -3.11 -3.75 -4.93
C GLY A 110 -2.19 -2.56 -4.71
N ALA A 111 -2.26 -1.92 -3.54
CA ALA A 111 -1.38 -0.80 -3.21
C ALA A 111 0.11 -1.21 -3.21
N PHE A 112 0.44 -2.37 -2.63
CA PHE A 112 1.82 -2.84 -2.50
C PHE A 112 2.45 -3.19 -3.85
N ILE A 113 1.71 -3.89 -4.71
CA ILE A 113 2.19 -4.32 -6.03
C ILE A 113 2.48 -3.10 -6.94
N SER A 114 1.78 -1.98 -6.76
CA SER A 114 2.05 -0.75 -7.53
C SER A 114 3.49 -0.24 -7.39
N PHE A 115 4.15 -0.47 -6.26
CA PHE A 115 5.53 -0.06 -6.02
C PHE A 115 6.56 -0.87 -6.82
N ALA A 116 6.20 -2.00 -7.41
CA ALA A 116 7.10 -2.81 -8.21
C ALA A 116 7.59 -2.08 -9.48
N ALA A 117 6.78 -1.17 -10.02
CA ALA A 117 7.10 -0.39 -11.22
C ALA A 117 7.84 0.93 -10.91
N LEU A 118 7.99 1.30 -9.64
CA LEU A 118 8.51 2.60 -9.25
C LEU A 118 10.05 2.59 -9.21
N PRO A 119 10.74 3.53 -9.87
CA PRO A 119 12.20 3.63 -9.80
C PRO A 119 12.64 4.33 -8.51
N PHE A 120 13.45 3.67 -7.69
CA PHE A 120 14.00 4.27 -6.45
C PHE A 120 15.37 4.92 -6.65
N GLY A 121 15.96 4.77 -7.83
CA GLY A 121 17.24 5.35 -8.22
C GLY A 121 17.73 4.71 -9.52
N GLN A 122 18.85 5.20 -10.05
CA GLN A 122 19.38 4.79 -11.36
C GLN A 122 19.64 3.27 -11.47
N ASN A 123 20.10 2.64 -10.37
CA ASN A 123 20.38 1.20 -10.33
C ASN A 123 19.41 0.42 -9.43
N THR A 124 18.47 1.11 -8.76
CA THR A 124 17.57 0.52 -7.76
C THR A 124 16.16 0.40 -8.34
N ILE A 125 16.04 -0.55 -9.27
CA ILE A 125 14.80 -0.84 -9.99
C ILE A 125 14.41 -2.29 -9.68
N ILE A 126 13.20 -2.47 -9.14
CA ILE A 126 12.68 -3.78 -8.75
C ILE A 126 12.37 -4.60 -10.00
N ALA A 127 11.45 -4.12 -10.83
CA ALA A 127 11.07 -4.73 -12.09
C ALA A 127 11.15 -3.69 -13.21
N ASP A 128 11.90 -4.02 -14.27
CA ASP A 128 11.93 -3.23 -15.49
C ASP A 128 10.72 -3.61 -16.35
N MET A 129 9.84 -2.63 -16.59
CA MET A 129 8.60 -2.82 -17.35
C MET A 129 8.44 -1.66 -18.33
N ASN A 130 8.41 -2.00 -19.63
CA ASN A 130 8.14 -1.04 -20.71
C ASN A 130 6.75 -0.37 -20.58
N ILE A 131 5.82 -1.01 -19.84
CA ILE A 131 4.47 -0.53 -19.58
C ILE A 131 4.26 -0.03 -18.14
N GLY A 132 5.30 0.49 -17.48
CA GLY A 132 5.28 0.85 -16.07
C GLY A 132 4.14 1.80 -15.66
N ILE A 133 3.89 2.86 -16.43
CA ILE A 133 2.80 3.83 -16.14
C ILE A 133 1.43 3.14 -16.24
N PHE A 134 1.21 2.37 -17.30
CA PHE A 134 -0.04 1.66 -17.52
C PHE A 134 -0.29 0.59 -16.44
N TYR A 135 0.77 -0.07 -16.00
CA TYR A 135 0.72 -1.04 -14.91
C TYR A 135 0.26 -0.40 -13.59
N ILE A 136 0.81 0.76 -13.21
CA ILE A 136 0.41 1.46 -11.97
C ILE A 136 -1.08 1.81 -12.01
N LEU A 137 -1.58 2.30 -13.15
CA LEU A 137 -2.99 2.60 -13.34
C LEU A 137 -3.86 1.33 -13.23
N ALA A 138 -3.48 0.25 -13.92
CA ALA A 138 -4.24 -1.00 -13.91
C ALA A 138 -4.32 -1.64 -12.52
N VAL A 139 -3.20 -1.63 -11.78
CA VAL A 139 -3.14 -2.18 -10.41
C VAL A 139 -3.90 -1.28 -9.43
N GLY A 140 -3.87 0.04 -9.64
CA GLY A 140 -4.66 1.01 -8.86
C GLY A 140 -6.16 0.69 -8.87
N SER A 141 -6.70 0.33 -10.04
CA SER A 141 -8.12 -0.02 -10.20
C SER A 141 -8.54 -1.30 -9.46
N LEU A 142 -7.61 -2.20 -9.12
CA LEU A 142 -7.92 -3.41 -8.33
C LEU A 142 -8.34 -3.07 -6.90
N SER A 143 -7.87 -1.95 -6.35
CA SER A 143 -8.24 -1.51 -5.00
C SER A 143 -9.74 -1.27 -4.85
N VAL A 144 -10.42 -0.84 -5.93
CA VAL A 144 -11.85 -0.60 -5.97
C VAL A 144 -12.65 -1.88 -5.70
N ILE A 145 -12.18 -3.02 -6.23
CA ILE A 145 -12.80 -4.33 -6.01
C ILE A 145 -12.79 -4.67 -4.51
N GLY A 146 -11.64 -4.45 -3.85
CA GLY A 146 -11.52 -4.67 -2.41
C GLY A 146 -12.48 -3.82 -1.58
N ILE A 147 -12.69 -2.56 -1.96
CA ILE A 147 -13.63 -1.65 -1.27
C ILE A 147 -15.09 -2.12 -1.41
N ILE A 148 -15.49 -2.53 -2.62
CA ILE A 148 -16.84 -3.06 -2.86
C ILE A 148 -17.06 -4.36 -2.07
N LEU A 149 -16.08 -5.27 -2.09
CA LEU A 149 -16.13 -6.52 -1.34
C LEU A 149 -16.22 -6.30 0.17
N ALA A 150 -15.47 -5.33 0.71
CA ALA A 150 -15.56 -4.95 2.13
C ALA A 150 -16.97 -4.43 2.49
N GLY A 151 -17.55 -3.58 1.64
CA GLY A 151 -18.90 -3.04 1.83
C GLY A 151 -19.98 -4.13 1.77
N TRP A 152 -19.88 -5.05 0.81
CA TRP A 152 -20.82 -6.16 0.63
C TRP A 152 -20.74 -7.21 1.74
N SER A 153 -19.52 -7.66 2.05
CA SER A 153 -19.28 -8.74 3.02
C SER A 153 -19.71 -8.37 4.45
N SER A 154 -19.72 -7.08 4.80
CA SER A 154 -20.16 -6.58 6.11
C SER A 154 -21.64 -6.84 6.42
N ASN A 155 -22.46 -7.23 5.43
CA ASN A 155 -23.90 -7.48 5.56
C ASN A 155 -24.68 -6.40 6.35
N ASN A 156 -24.37 -5.14 6.05
CA ASN A 156 -25.06 -3.97 6.60
C ASN A 156 -25.39 -3.00 5.46
N LYS A 157 -26.65 -2.58 5.38
CA LYS A 157 -27.16 -1.61 4.39
C LYS A 157 -26.32 -0.33 4.33
N TRP A 158 -25.89 0.19 5.46
CA TRP A 158 -25.12 1.44 5.52
C TRP A 158 -23.68 1.24 5.03
N SER A 159 -23.02 0.15 5.44
CA SER A 159 -21.69 -0.20 4.95
C SER A 159 -21.69 -0.44 3.44
N LEU A 160 -22.73 -1.09 2.91
CA LEU A 160 -22.88 -1.31 1.48
C LEU A 160 -23.03 0.01 0.71
N TYR A 161 -23.91 0.91 1.16
CA TYR A 161 -24.06 2.21 0.51
C TYR A 161 -22.80 3.08 0.63
N GLY A 162 -22.10 3.02 1.75
CA GLY A 162 -20.80 3.66 1.92
C GLY A 162 -19.77 3.14 0.92
N GLY A 163 -19.62 1.81 0.83
CA GLY A 163 -18.71 1.15 -0.10
C GLY A 163 -19.00 1.49 -1.56
N MET A 164 -20.27 1.48 -1.96
CA MET A 164 -20.68 1.84 -3.33
C MET A 164 -20.39 3.31 -3.67
N ARG A 165 -20.56 4.23 -2.71
CA ARG A 165 -20.24 5.64 -2.89
C ARG A 165 -18.73 5.87 -3.04
N SER A 166 -17.93 5.24 -2.18
CA SER A 166 -16.46 5.31 -2.26
C SER A 166 -15.94 4.71 -3.55
N ALA A 167 -16.50 3.57 -3.99
CA ALA A 167 -16.13 2.95 -5.26
C ALA A 167 -16.45 3.86 -6.45
N ALA A 168 -17.66 4.41 -6.50
CA ALA A 168 -18.06 5.35 -7.55
C ALA A 168 -17.15 6.58 -7.59
N GLN A 169 -16.77 7.11 -6.42
CA GLN A 169 -15.84 8.23 -6.32
C GLN A 169 -14.48 7.89 -6.92
N ILE A 170 -13.86 6.77 -6.51
CA ILE A 170 -12.52 6.40 -6.98
C ILE A 170 -12.51 6.17 -8.49
N ILE A 171 -13.48 5.41 -9.03
CA ILE A 171 -13.61 5.18 -10.48
C ILE A 171 -13.75 6.51 -11.23
N SER A 172 -14.53 7.46 -10.68
CA SER A 172 -14.72 8.77 -11.32
C SER A 172 -13.45 9.60 -11.39
N TYR A 173 -12.52 9.44 -10.43
CA TYR A 173 -11.23 10.14 -10.43
C TYR A 173 -10.13 9.43 -11.23
N GLU A 174 -10.29 8.15 -11.54
CA GLU A 174 -9.33 7.42 -12.39
C GLU A 174 -9.29 7.93 -13.83
N ILE A 175 -10.45 8.26 -14.42
CA ILE A 175 -10.49 8.74 -15.82
C ILE A 175 -9.76 10.10 -15.96
N PRO A 176 -10.04 11.13 -15.15
CA PRO A 176 -9.29 12.39 -15.21
C PRO A 176 -7.80 12.22 -14.90
N ALA A 177 -7.45 11.38 -13.91
CA ALA A 177 -6.06 11.10 -13.58
C ALA A 177 -5.33 10.43 -14.78
N GLY A 178 -5.95 9.43 -15.40
CA GLY A 178 -5.42 8.77 -16.60
C GLY A 178 -5.23 9.75 -17.76
N LEU A 179 -6.21 10.62 -18.02
CA LEU A 179 -6.11 11.66 -19.05
C LEU A 179 -4.97 12.64 -18.77
N SER A 180 -4.76 13.04 -17.51
CA SER A 180 -3.67 13.93 -17.13
C SER A 180 -2.29 13.30 -17.40
N ILE A 181 -2.15 12.00 -17.15
CA ILE A 181 -0.90 11.27 -17.37
C ILE A 181 -0.60 11.11 -18.87
N ILE A 182 -1.62 10.90 -19.70
CA ILE A 182 -1.45 10.78 -21.17
C ILE A 182 -0.73 12.01 -21.74
N SER A 183 -0.98 13.21 -21.21
CA SER A 183 -0.29 14.42 -21.66
C SER A 183 1.24 14.32 -21.51
N ILE A 184 1.72 13.72 -20.41
CA ILE A 184 3.15 13.52 -20.12
C ILE A 184 3.71 12.38 -20.99
N VAL A 185 2.93 11.32 -21.19
CA VAL A 185 3.31 10.21 -22.07
C VAL A 185 3.52 10.69 -23.51
N MET A 186 2.68 11.59 -24.01
CA MET A 186 2.85 12.18 -25.34
C MET A 186 4.14 13.01 -25.46
N LEU A 187 4.56 13.68 -24.38
CA LEU A 187 5.80 14.47 -24.37
C LEU A 187 7.05 13.60 -24.28
N THR A 188 6.99 12.53 -23.50
CA THR A 188 8.13 11.62 -23.26
C THR A 188 8.27 10.55 -24.34
N GLY A 189 7.18 10.20 -25.03
CA GLY A 189 7.15 9.19 -26.09
C GLY A 189 7.29 7.75 -25.58
N THR A 190 7.23 7.52 -24.26
CA THR A 190 7.35 6.19 -23.66
C THR A 190 6.37 5.99 -22.51
N LEU A 191 6.02 4.73 -22.23
CA LEU A 191 5.23 4.33 -21.05
C LEU A 191 6.11 3.76 -19.92
N SER A 192 7.42 3.70 -20.16
CA SER A 192 8.42 3.29 -19.19
C SER A 192 8.50 4.35 -18.10
N MET A 193 8.56 3.89 -16.84
CA MET A 193 8.88 4.76 -15.70
C MET A 193 10.40 4.98 -15.54
N GLN A 194 11.19 4.31 -16.38
CA GLN A 194 12.65 4.20 -16.32
C GLN A 194 13.27 4.84 -17.55
#